data_AF-A0A0X8L9F2-F1
#
_entry.id   AF-A0A0X8L9F2-F1
#
_cell.length_a   1.000
_cell.length_b   1.000
_cell.length_c   1.000
_cell.angle_alpha   90.00
_cell.angle_beta   90.00
_cell.angle_gamma   90.00
#
_symmetry.space_group_name_H-M   'P 1'
#
loop_
_entity.id
_entity.type
_entity.pdbx_description
1 polymer ?
#
loop_
_entity_poly.entity_id
_entity_poly.type
_entity_poly.pdbx_seq_one_letter_code
_entity_poly.pdbx_strand_id
1 'polypeptide(L)'
;MASEIKRLHIERFRGIRELTWHPQRALNLLLGGGNVGKTTILEAIGLLLSPTTSYTLLDSDYLGRLVEEEFLIETIMSLPGDINRQATMAWPWEWDGLNAVLAVAGEPENTAPLPAPQQGRHAVYKVRVRGTADLELVYEIVQPDDSVAAFSLALRRKVGLVRLLGDDRTDRDLRLVVGSNLDRLINDRGLRARLGREFAADSVVQHLDDESRTRLEQLDQDFVERQLPNQLGLAVTGGAGQSINALIGLTAVKKRRRVAPCHLGLRHPSSGCIGHRRLLAGRPSDYPR
;
A
#
# COMPACT_ATOMS: atom_id res chain seq x y z
N MET A 1 -5.87 17.21 -6.85
CA MET A 1 -5.66 17.48 -5.41
C MET A 1 -5.22 16.19 -4.73
N ALA A 2 -4.29 16.27 -3.78
CA ALA A 2 -3.87 15.11 -3.00
C ALA A 2 -4.92 14.74 -1.95
N SER A 3 -4.99 13.45 -1.61
CA SER A 3 -5.86 12.96 -0.54
C SER A 3 -5.32 13.44 0.82
N GLU A 4 -6.16 14.02 1.65
CA GLU A 4 -5.77 14.61 2.94
C GLU A 4 -6.80 14.28 4.01
N ILE A 5 -6.38 13.63 5.10
CA ILE A 5 -7.23 13.41 6.28
C ILE A 5 -7.37 14.73 7.04
N LYS A 6 -8.61 15.14 7.32
CA LYS A 6 -8.95 16.36 8.07
C LYS A 6 -9.38 16.06 9.50
N ARG A 7 -10.14 14.97 9.68
CA ARG A 7 -10.61 14.47 10.97
C ARG A 7 -10.65 12.95 10.93
N LEU A 8 -10.25 12.30 12.01
CA LEU A 8 -10.40 10.88 12.27
C LEU A 8 -11.23 10.70 13.53
N HIS A 9 -12.25 9.86 13.46
CA HIS A 9 -13.06 9.45 14.60
C HIS A 9 -13.04 7.92 14.69
N ILE A 10 -12.74 7.39 15.87
CA ILE A 10 -12.69 5.96 16.15
C ILE A 10 -13.59 5.70 17.35
N GLU A 11 -14.47 4.73 17.22
CA GLU A 11 -15.38 4.28 18.26
C GLU A 11 -15.27 2.75 18.38
N ARG A 12 -15.03 2.27 19.60
CA ARG A 12 -15.02 0.85 20.00
C ARG A 12 -14.08 -0.10 19.25
N PHE A 13 -13.02 0.43 18.66
CA PHE A 13 -12.02 -0.38 17.97
C PHE A 13 -10.89 -0.81 18.91
N ARG A 14 -10.79 -2.12 19.18
CA ARG A 14 -9.78 -2.74 20.07
C ARG A 14 -9.73 -2.07 21.44
N GLY A 15 -8.59 -1.50 21.83
CA GLY A 15 -8.43 -0.80 23.11
C GLY A 15 -8.96 0.64 23.12
N ILE A 16 -9.50 1.15 22.00
CA ILE A 16 -10.00 2.52 21.88
C ILE A 16 -11.51 2.50 22.07
N ARG A 17 -12.00 3.10 23.15
CA ARG A 17 -13.43 3.32 23.36
C ARG A 17 -13.96 4.42 22.44
N GLU A 18 -13.32 5.57 22.47
CA GLU A 18 -13.64 6.71 21.61
C GLU A 18 -12.38 7.57 21.44
N LEU A 19 -12.13 8.06 20.23
CA LEU A 19 -11.06 8.99 19.92
C LEU A 19 -11.47 9.88 18.75
N THR A 20 -11.33 11.19 18.91
CA THR A 20 -11.39 12.14 17.80
C THR A 20 -10.04 12.83 17.64
N TRP A 21 -9.47 12.78 16.44
CA TRP A 21 -8.18 13.36 16.12
C TRP A 21 -8.26 14.23 14.87
N HIS A 22 -7.65 15.42 14.92
CA HIS A 22 -7.55 16.37 13.81
C HIS A 22 -6.08 16.46 13.37
N PRO A 23 -5.62 15.57 12.47
CA PRO A 23 -4.26 15.62 11.98
C PRO A 23 -4.01 16.92 11.20
N GLN A 24 -2.79 17.45 11.32
CA GLN A 24 -2.36 18.58 10.52
C GLN A 24 -1.87 18.12 9.14
N ARG A 25 -1.77 19.07 8.22
CA ARG A 25 -1.14 18.85 6.91
C ARG A 25 0.30 18.36 7.08
N ALA A 26 0.71 17.47 6.18
CA ALA A 26 2.04 16.87 6.13
C ALA A 26 2.33 15.88 7.29
N LEU A 27 3.20 16.22 8.22
CA LEU A 27 3.76 15.27 9.19
C LEU A 27 3.02 15.32 10.52
N ASN A 28 2.58 14.16 10.98
CA ASN A 28 1.98 13.97 12.29
C ASN A 28 2.79 12.94 13.07
N LEU A 29 3.14 13.26 14.32
CA LEU A 29 3.91 12.38 15.20
C LEU A 29 3.05 11.93 16.37
N LEU A 30 2.80 10.61 16.47
CA LEU A 30 2.10 10.01 17.60
C LEU A 30 3.12 9.58 18.65
N LEU A 31 3.10 10.23 19.83
CA LEU A 31 4.02 9.96 20.94
C LEU A 31 3.26 9.38 22.14
N GLY A 32 3.94 8.60 22.97
CA GLY A 32 3.37 8.01 24.18
C GLY A 32 4.06 6.71 24.59
N GLY A 33 3.73 6.19 25.78
CA GLY A 33 4.32 4.96 26.34
C GLY A 33 4.00 3.69 25.55
N GLY A 34 4.54 2.56 25.99
CA GLY A 34 4.17 1.24 25.45
C GLY A 34 2.67 0.98 25.62
N ASN A 35 2.05 0.36 24.61
CA ASN A 35 0.66 -0.10 24.66
C ASN A 35 -0.44 0.97 24.88
N VAL A 36 -0.16 2.25 24.61
CA VAL A 36 -1.16 3.35 24.73
C VAL A 36 -2.08 3.51 23.52
N GLY A 37 -2.06 2.58 22.56
CA GLY A 37 -2.94 2.61 21.38
C GLY A 37 -2.41 3.37 20.15
N LYS A 38 -1.16 3.85 20.14
CA LYS A 38 -0.54 4.50 18.95
C LYS A 38 -0.64 3.63 17.69
N THR A 39 -0.26 2.37 17.82
CA THR A 39 -0.33 1.40 16.72
C THR A 39 -1.77 1.17 16.31
N THR A 40 -2.70 1.09 17.28
CA THR A 40 -4.13 0.93 17.05
C THR A 40 -4.72 2.07 16.20
N ILE A 41 -4.31 3.33 16.46
CA ILE A 41 -4.71 4.48 15.64
C ILE A 41 -4.24 4.33 14.19
N LEU A 42 -2.96 3.97 13.99
CA LEU A 42 -2.42 3.76 12.65
C LEU A 42 -3.07 2.57 11.92
N GLU A 43 -3.46 1.54 12.67
CA GLU A 43 -4.15 0.38 12.14
C GLU A 43 -5.60 0.68 11.79
N ALA A 44 -6.29 1.53 12.55
CA ALA A 44 -7.63 2.00 12.22
C ALA A 44 -7.62 2.78 10.88
N ILE A 45 -6.67 3.69 10.70
CA ILE A 45 -6.47 4.39 9.41
C ILE A 45 -6.15 3.38 8.29
N GLY A 46 -5.28 2.41 8.59
CA GLY A 46 -4.93 1.32 7.67
C GLY A 46 -6.12 0.49 7.23
N LEU A 47 -7.05 0.20 8.14
CA LEU A 47 -8.25 -0.59 7.90
C LEU A 47 -9.26 0.17 7.04
N LEU A 48 -9.53 1.42 7.39
CA LEU A 48 -10.46 2.31 6.69
C LEU A 48 -10.04 2.57 5.24
N LEU A 49 -8.76 2.86 5.02
CA LEU A 49 -8.21 3.24 3.72
C LEU A 49 -7.52 2.08 2.99
N SER A 50 -7.78 0.83 3.42
CA SER A 50 -7.11 -0.34 2.88
C SER A 50 -7.33 -0.48 1.36
N PRO A 51 -6.25 -0.62 0.55
CA PRO A 51 -6.36 -0.85 -0.89
C PRO A 51 -6.68 -2.31 -1.25
N THR A 52 -6.86 -3.19 -0.25
CA THR A 52 -7.21 -4.61 -0.40
C THR A 52 -8.35 -4.99 0.55
N THR A 53 -9.09 -6.04 0.20
CA THR A 53 -10.16 -6.63 1.03
C THR A 53 -9.65 -7.80 1.89
N SER A 54 -8.35 -8.03 1.96
CA SER A 54 -7.75 -9.21 2.59
C SER A 54 -7.62 -9.10 4.12
N TYR A 55 -8.46 -8.29 4.75
CA TYR A 55 -8.46 -8.15 6.21
C TYR A 55 -9.45 -9.14 6.80
N THR A 56 -8.95 -10.07 7.61
CA THR A 56 -9.78 -10.99 8.37
C THR A 56 -10.10 -10.33 9.70
N LEU A 57 -11.38 -10.02 9.92
CA LEU A 57 -11.86 -9.43 11.16
C LEU A 57 -11.92 -10.50 12.25
N LEU A 58 -11.47 -10.16 13.46
CA LEU A 58 -11.48 -11.04 14.61
C LEU A 58 -12.27 -10.40 15.76
N ASP A 59 -12.76 -11.22 16.70
CA ASP A 59 -13.39 -10.75 17.94
C ASP A 59 -12.49 -9.77 18.73
N SER A 60 -11.17 -10.00 18.68
CA SER A 60 -10.15 -9.12 19.29
C SER A 60 -10.08 -7.71 18.71
N ASP A 61 -10.69 -7.47 17.53
CA ASP A 61 -10.79 -6.14 16.92
C ASP A 61 -11.87 -5.27 17.57
N TYR A 62 -12.78 -5.87 18.36
CA TYR A 62 -13.89 -5.19 19.03
C TYR A 62 -13.51 -4.86 20.48
N LEU A 63 -13.96 -3.70 20.97
CA LEU A 63 -13.76 -3.30 22.35
C LEU A 63 -14.33 -4.35 23.32
N GLY A 64 -13.47 -4.88 24.18
CA GLY A 64 -13.85 -5.93 25.13
C GLY A 64 -14.28 -7.25 24.49
N ARG A 65 -14.02 -7.45 23.18
CA ARG A 65 -14.52 -8.59 22.38
C ARG A 65 -16.05 -8.66 22.30
N LEU A 66 -16.71 -7.52 22.47
CA LEU A 66 -18.16 -7.39 22.40
C LEU A 66 -18.57 -7.09 20.95
N VAL A 67 -18.69 -8.15 20.16
CA VAL A 67 -18.95 -8.09 18.71
C VAL A 67 -20.31 -7.46 18.40
N GLU A 68 -21.32 -7.73 19.23
CA GLU A 68 -22.70 -7.21 19.12
C GLU A 68 -22.78 -5.67 19.16
N GLU A 69 -21.82 -5.01 19.81
CA GLU A 69 -21.82 -3.55 19.92
C GLU A 69 -21.11 -2.85 18.76
N GLU A 70 -20.57 -3.64 17.82
CA GLU A 70 -19.88 -3.16 16.62
C GLU A 70 -18.71 -2.19 16.91
N PHE A 71 -18.04 -1.75 15.86
CA PHE A 71 -17.12 -0.62 15.93
C PHE A 71 -17.24 0.26 14.69
N LEU A 72 -16.83 1.52 14.84
CA LEU A 72 -16.87 2.52 13.78
C LEU A 72 -15.53 3.23 13.68
N ILE A 73 -14.99 3.31 12.47
CA ILE A 73 -13.85 4.18 12.15
C ILE A 73 -14.29 5.09 11.01
N GLU A 74 -14.34 6.38 11.27
CA GLU A 74 -14.78 7.41 10.32
C GLU A 74 -13.66 8.43 10.08
N THR A 75 -13.55 8.91 8.86
CA THR A 75 -12.69 10.03 8.53
C THR A 75 -13.37 11.03 7.62
N ILE A 76 -13.11 12.30 7.86
CA ILE A 76 -13.39 13.38 6.91
C ILE A 76 -12.10 13.66 6.17
N MET A 77 -12.14 13.58 4.84
CA MET A 77 -10.94 13.76 4.02
C MET A 77 -11.24 14.40 2.68
N SER A 78 -10.24 15.08 2.10
CA SER A 78 -10.26 15.38 0.67
C SER A 78 -9.93 14.11 -0.11
N LEU A 79 -10.69 13.85 -1.16
CA LEU A 79 -10.50 12.72 -2.06
C LEU A 79 -10.07 13.23 -3.46
N PRO A 80 -9.37 12.42 -4.27
CA PRO A 80 -8.93 12.82 -5.61
C PRO A 80 -10.12 13.02 -6.56
N GLY A 81 -10.04 13.93 -7.53
CA GLY A 81 -11.18 14.45 -8.31
C GLY A 81 -12.02 13.49 -9.16
N ASP A 82 -11.69 12.19 -9.22
CA ASP A 82 -12.44 11.17 -9.97
C ASP A 82 -13.27 10.25 -9.06
N ILE A 83 -13.93 10.82 -8.05
CA ILE A 83 -14.76 10.07 -7.08
C ILE A 83 -16.02 9.51 -7.73
N ASN A 84 -16.65 10.28 -8.62
CA ASN A 84 -17.90 9.91 -9.30
C ASN A 84 -17.74 8.91 -10.45
N ARG A 85 -16.58 8.24 -10.55
CA ARG A 85 -16.39 7.13 -11.50
C ARG A 85 -16.85 5.77 -10.94
N GLN A 86 -17.44 5.75 -9.76
CA GLN A 86 -18.07 4.56 -9.18
C GLN A 86 -19.57 4.53 -9.49
N ALA A 87 -20.23 3.40 -9.27
CA ALA A 87 -21.64 3.21 -9.63
C ALA A 87 -22.59 4.19 -8.92
N THR A 88 -22.25 4.61 -7.70
CA THR A 88 -23.05 5.56 -6.91
C THR A 88 -22.36 6.92 -6.85
N MET A 89 -23.11 7.98 -7.15
CA MET A 89 -22.59 9.34 -7.05
C MET A 89 -22.28 9.68 -5.58
N ALA A 90 -21.15 10.33 -5.33
CA ALA A 90 -20.77 10.79 -3.99
C ALA A 90 -20.78 12.32 -3.97
N TRP A 91 -21.65 12.87 -3.14
CA TRP A 91 -21.81 14.30 -2.98
C TRP A 91 -20.81 14.85 -1.95
N PRO A 92 -20.15 15.98 -2.23
CA PRO A 92 -19.21 16.58 -1.31
C PRO A 92 -19.93 17.30 -0.16
N TRP A 93 -19.28 17.30 0.99
CA TRP A 93 -19.56 18.20 2.11
C TRP A 93 -18.69 19.46 2.01
N GLU A 94 -19.08 20.52 2.70
CA GLU A 94 -18.21 21.68 2.90
C GLU A 94 -17.39 21.51 4.19
N TRP A 95 -16.12 21.92 4.14
CA TRP A 95 -15.26 21.93 5.31
C TRP A 95 -15.31 23.29 6.01
N ASP A 96 -15.73 23.31 7.28
CA ASP A 96 -15.80 24.52 8.12
C ASP A 96 -14.51 24.79 8.93
N GLY A 97 -13.52 23.89 8.87
CA GLY A 97 -12.30 23.95 9.68
C GLY A 97 -12.23 22.88 10.77
N LEU A 98 -13.37 22.32 11.19
CA LEU A 98 -13.49 21.33 12.26
C LEU A 98 -14.28 20.10 11.84
N ASN A 99 -15.34 20.30 11.05
CA ASN A 99 -16.33 19.32 10.64
C ASN A 99 -16.75 19.48 9.17
N ALA A 100 -17.40 18.42 8.69
CA ALA A 100 -18.12 18.40 7.43
C ALA A 100 -19.52 18.96 7.67
N VAL A 101 -19.86 20.06 7.00
CA VAL A 101 -21.16 20.74 7.10
C VAL A 101 -21.86 20.77 5.75
N LEU A 102 -23.18 20.90 5.79
CA LEU A 102 -23.99 21.07 4.58
C LEU A 102 -23.60 22.36 3.87
N ALA A 103 -23.53 22.29 2.54
CA ALA A 103 -23.41 23.50 1.74
C ALA A 103 -24.67 24.34 1.89
N VAL A 104 -24.58 25.47 2.59
CA VAL A 104 -25.70 26.40 2.69
C VAL A 104 -25.82 27.10 1.34
N ALA A 105 -26.83 26.72 0.56
CA ALA A 105 -27.21 27.42 -0.65
C ALA A 105 -27.82 28.77 -0.25
N GLY A 106 -27.12 29.88 -0.55
CA GLY A 106 -27.62 31.26 -0.58
C GLY A 106 -28.48 31.72 0.60
N GLU A 107 -27.98 32.65 1.41
CA GLU A 107 -28.81 33.37 2.38
C GLU A 107 -30.04 34.00 1.68
N PRO A 108 -31.25 33.92 2.27
CA PRO A 108 -32.37 34.72 1.82
C PRO A 108 -32.02 36.20 1.94
N GLU A 109 -32.41 36.97 0.93
CA GLU A 109 -31.99 38.32 0.55
C GLU A 109 -32.31 39.45 1.56
N ASN A 110 -32.33 39.21 2.88
CA ASN A 110 -32.82 40.22 3.83
C ASN A 110 -32.16 40.24 5.21
N THR A 111 -30.84 40.11 5.28
CA THR A 111 -30.08 40.46 6.48
C THR A 111 -28.79 41.17 6.11
N ALA A 112 -28.43 42.19 6.91
CA ALA A 112 -27.32 43.12 6.71
C ALA A 112 -26.01 42.44 6.23
N PRO A 113 -25.16 43.13 5.44
CA PRO A 113 -24.03 42.51 4.75
C PRO A 113 -23.06 41.88 5.76
N LEU A 114 -23.12 40.55 5.84
CA LEU A 114 -22.10 39.74 6.49
C LEU A 114 -20.77 39.95 5.76
N PRO A 115 -19.64 39.93 6.49
CA PRO A 115 -18.34 40.17 5.88
C PRO A 115 -18.09 39.14 4.77
N ALA A 116 -17.48 39.62 3.69
CA ALA A 116 -17.20 38.97 2.40
C ALA A 116 -17.05 37.43 2.42
N PRO A 117 -17.45 36.73 1.33
CA PRO A 117 -17.37 35.28 1.22
C PRO A 117 -15.97 34.78 1.59
N GLN A 118 -15.88 34.07 2.72
CA GLN A 118 -14.63 33.48 3.16
C GLN A 118 -14.12 32.54 2.06
N GLN A 119 -12.91 32.80 1.62
CA GLN A 119 -12.22 32.17 0.50
C GLN A 119 -12.34 30.64 0.54
N GLY A 120 -12.98 30.06 -0.48
CA GLY A 120 -12.81 28.67 -0.92
C GLY A 120 -13.16 27.58 0.10
N ARG A 121 -14.46 27.33 0.34
CA ARG A 121 -14.88 26.13 1.08
C ARG A 121 -14.41 24.88 0.34
N HIS A 122 -13.55 24.11 1.01
CA HIS A 122 -12.94 22.91 0.44
C HIS A 122 -13.92 21.75 0.46
N ALA A 123 -14.18 21.15 -0.70
CA ALA A 123 -14.99 19.93 -0.81
C ALA A 123 -14.31 18.77 -0.07
N VAL A 124 -15.01 18.18 0.89
CA VAL A 124 -14.56 17.02 1.67
C VAL A 124 -15.59 15.91 1.63
N TYR A 125 -15.16 14.69 1.97
CA TYR A 125 -16.01 13.51 1.98
C TYR A 125 -15.88 12.81 3.33
N LYS A 126 -17.02 12.37 3.87
CA LYS A 126 -17.10 11.57 5.07
C LYS A 126 -17.11 10.10 4.66
N VAL A 127 -16.06 9.37 4.99
CA VAL A 127 -15.94 7.93 4.69
C VAL A 127 -15.73 7.15 5.98
N ARG A 128 -16.34 5.97 6.06
CA ARG A 128 -16.27 5.13 7.26
C ARG A 128 -16.13 3.66 6.93
N VAL A 129 -15.60 2.91 7.88
CA VAL A 129 -15.61 1.45 7.91
C VAL A 129 -16.24 1.02 9.22
N ARG A 130 -17.14 0.04 9.14
CA ARG A 130 -17.78 -0.60 10.28
C ARG A 130 -17.38 -2.05 10.34
N GLY A 131 -17.14 -2.56 11.54
CA GLY A 131 -17.15 -3.99 11.82
C GLY A 131 -18.51 -4.39 12.36
N THR A 132 -19.26 -5.19 11.62
CA THR A 132 -20.63 -5.60 11.99
C THR A 132 -20.63 -6.69 13.06
N ALA A 133 -21.80 -6.99 13.62
CA ALA A 133 -21.96 -8.13 14.53
C ALA A 133 -21.61 -9.49 13.88
N ASP A 134 -21.70 -9.58 12.55
CA ASP A 134 -21.40 -10.78 11.78
C ASP A 134 -19.89 -10.94 11.45
N LEU A 135 -19.02 -10.13 12.06
CA LEU A 135 -17.58 -10.07 11.77
C LEU A 135 -17.26 -9.70 10.31
N GLU A 136 -18.10 -8.87 9.70
CA GLU A 136 -17.88 -8.35 8.35
C GLU A 136 -17.50 -6.86 8.36
N LEU A 137 -16.73 -6.45 7.34
CA LEU A 137 -16.34 -5.05 7.14
C LEU A 137 -17.22 -4.39 6.09
N VAL A 138 -17.93 -3.34 6.49
CA VAL A 138 -18.76 -2.52 5.60
C VAL A 138 -18.08 -1.18 5.38
N TYR A 139 -17.80 -0.86 4.11
CA TYR A 139 -17.11 0.36 3.69
C TYR A 139 -18.08 1.34 3.05
N GLU A 140 -18.21 2.53 3.63
CA GLU A 140 -19.29 3.47 3.30
C GLU A 140 -18.78 4.91 3.14
N ILE A 141 -19.48 5.67 2.30
CA ILE A 141 -19.37 7.12 2.15
C ILE A 141 -20.69 7.70 2.64
N VAL A 142 -20.65 8.53 3.67
CA VAL A 142 -21.83 9.21 4.20
C VAL A 142 -22.08 10.47 3.39
N GLN A 143 -23.27 10.56 2.81
CA GLN A 143 -23.71 11.67 2.00
C GLN A 143 -24.28 12.80 2.86
N PRO A 144 -24.36 14.03 2.33
CA PRO A 144 -24.98 15.18 3.01
C PRO A 144 -26.41 14.93 3.50
N ASP A 145 -27.19 14.08 2.83
CA ASP A 145 -28.56 13.68 3.22
C ASP A 145 -28.60 12.52 4.23
N ASP A 146 -27.46 12.21 4.86
CA ASP A 146 -27.22 11.07 5.75
C ASP A 146 -27.42 9.69 5.10
N SER A 147 -27.67 9.63 3.79
CA SER A 147 -27.64 8.37 3.05
C SER A 147 -26.21 7.84 2.95
N VAL A 148 -26.09 6.54 2.71
CA VAL A 148 -24.79 5.88 2.56
C VAL A 148 -24.60 5.35 1.14
N ALA A 149 -23.42 5.61 0.59
CA ALA A 149 -22.96 5.03 -0.66
C ALA A 149 -21.78 4.08 -0.39
N ALA A 150 -21.55 3.09 -1.26
CA ALA A 150 -20.45 2.17 -1.09
C ALA A 150 -19.08 2.87 -1.28
N PHE A 151 -18.16 2.70 -0.32
CA PHE A 151 -16.78 3.15 -0.48
C PHE A 151 -15.94 2.10 -1.23
N SER A 152 -15.99 2.20 -2.55
CA SER A 152 -15.45 1.18 -3.46
C SER A 152 -13.93 0.94 -3.29
N LEU A 153 -13.52 -0.30 -3.54
CA LEU A 153 -12.09 -0.69 -3.54
C LEU A 153 -11.27 0.13 -4.54
N ALA A 154 -11.86 0.47 -5.69
CA ALA A 154 -11.22 1.29 -6.70
C ALA A 154 -10.89 2.70 -6.17
N LEU A 155 -11.80 3.32 -5.40
CA LEU A 155 -11.57 4.63 -4.81
C LEU A 155 -10.53 4.57 -3.68
N ARG A 156 -10.60 3.55 -2.81
CA ARG A 156 -9.58 3.31 -1.77
C ARG A 156 -8.17 3.14 -2.35
N ARG A 157 -8.04 2.46 -3.49
CA ARG A 157 -6.75 2.34 -4.20
C ARG A 157 -6.24 3.68 -4.72
N LYS A 158 -7.13 4.58 -5.17
CA LYS A 158 -6.76 5.93 -5.62
C LYS A 158 -6.30 6.85 -4.48
N VAL A 159 -6.74 6.62 -3.24
CA VAL A 159 -6.27 7.38 -2.08
C VAL A 159 -4.74 7.28 -1.94
N GLY A 160 -4.17 6.12 -2.26
CA GLY A 160 -2.73 5.93 -2.31
C GLY A 160 -2.09 5.70 -0.94
N LEU A 161 -2.82 5.10 0.02
CA LEU A 161 -2.25 4.76 1.32
C LEU A 161 -1.03 3.84 1.18
N VAL A 162 0.07 4.25 1.81
CA VAL A 162 1.32 3.49 1.90
C VAL A 162 1.59 3.22 3.39
N ARG A 163 1.67 1.93 3.75
CA ARG A 163 1.99 1.48 5.12
C ARG A 163 3.40 0.89 5.12
N LEU A 164 4.28 1.42 5.96
CA LEU A 164 5.67 0.95 6.10
C LEU A 164 5.87 -0.02 7.28
N LEU A 165 4.80 -0.63 7.80
CA LEU A 165 4.87 -1.52 8.98
C LEU A 165 5.53 -2.89 8.67
N GLY A 166 6.10 -3.47 9.73
CA GLY A 166 7.13 -4.50 9.79
C GLY A 166 7.12 -5.70 8.82
N ASP A 167 8.34 -5.90 8.32
CA ASP A 167 9.08 -7.08 7.87
C ASP A 167 8.70 -7.90 6.62
N ASP A 168 7.45 -8.21 6.28
CA ASP A 168 7.21 -9.04 5.06
C ASP A 168 6.46 -8.32 3.95
N ARG A 169 5.62 -7.34 4.30
CA ARG A 169 4.85 -6.55 3.31
C ARG A 169 5.66 -5.41 2.70
N THR A 170 6.61 -4.83 3.45
CA THR A 170 7.46 -3.72 2.96
C THR A 170 8.27 -4.12 1.74
N ASP A 171 8.81 -5.35 1.72
CA ASP A 171 9.59 -5.82 0.58
C ASP A 171 8.71 -5.98 -0.67
N ARG A 172 7.49 -6.54 -0.52
CA ARG A 172 6.51 -6.60 -1.61
C ARG A 172 6.08 -5.22 -2.09
N ASP A 173 5.82 -4.28 -1.18
CA ASP A 173 5.35 -2.93 -1.51
C ASP A 173 6.39 -2.07 -2.22
N LEU A 174 7.68 -2.38 -2.00
CA LEU A 174 8.81 -1.73 -2.66
C LEU A 174 9.28 -2.48 -3.92
N ARG A 175 8.57 -3.52 -4.37
CA ARG A 175 8.84 -4.25 -5.61
C ARG A 175 7.75 -3.99 -6.65
N LEU A 176 8.04 -4.21 -7.94
CA LEU A 176 7.04 -4.15 -9.02
C LEU A 176 6.17 -5.42 -9.08
N VAL A 177 5.57 -5.75 -7.94
CA VAL A 177 4.54 -6.78 -7.82
C VAL A 177 3.18 -6.17 -8.14
N VAL A 178 2.31 -6.93 -8.79
CA VAL A 178 0.94 -6.45 -9.09
C VAL A 178 0.23 -5.97 -7.83
N GLY A 179 -0.19 -4.71 -7.84
CA GLY A 179 -0.92 -4.09 -6.73
C GLY A 179 -0.06 -3.58 -5.58
N SER A 180 1.27 -3.69 -5.67
CA SER A 180 2.19 -3.07 -4.70
C SER A 180 2.08 -1.55 -4.69
N ASN A 181 2.60 -0.90 -3.65
CA ASN A 181 2.68 0.56 -3.61
C ASN A 181 3.54 1.12 -4.75
N LEU A 182 4.68 0.49 -5.06
CA LEU A 182 5.55 0.93 -6.16
C LEU A 182 4.89 0.77 -7.54
N ASP A 183 4.19 -0.34 -7.80
CA ASP A 183 3.44 -0.58 -9.04
C ASP A 183 2.35 0.49 -9.24
N ARG A 184 1.64 0.84 -8.15
CA ARG A 184 0.63 1.91 -8.14
C ARG A 184 1.24 3.30 -8.31
N LEU A 185 2.42 3.56 -7.73
CA LEU A 185 3.10 4.84 -7.86
C LEU A 185 3.59 5.08 -9.30
N ILE A 186 4.20 4.08 -9.92
CA ILE A 186 4.68 4.18 -11.31
C ILE A 186 3.49 4.24 -12.27
N ASN A 187 2.42 3.48 -12.00
CA ASN A 187 1.16 3.47 -12.75
C ASN A 187 1.34 3.27 -14.27
N ASP A 188 2.39 2.56 -14.68
CA ASP A 188 2.69 2.29 -16.08
C ASP A 188 2.24 0.88 -16.47
N ARG A 189 1.07 0.80 -17.10
CA ARG A 189 0.45 -0.46 -17.53
C ARG A 189 1.27 -1.19 -18.60
N GLY A 190 2.09 -0.47 -19.37
CA GLY A 190 2.90 -1.01 -20.47
C GLY A 190 4.30 -1.44 -20.06
N LEU A 191 4.78 -1.02 -18.88
CA LEU A 191 6.12 -1.31 -18.38
C LEU A 191 6.42 -2.82 -18.36
N ARG A 192 5.48 -3.63 -17.87
CA ARG A 192 5.66 -5.10 -17.82
C ARG A 192 5.88 -5.72 -19.18
N ALA A 193 5.13 -5.27 -20.18
CA ALA A 193 5.23 -5.79 -21.54
C ALA A 193 6.55 -5.35 -22.20
N ARG A 194 7.02 -4.12 -21.92
CA ARG A 194 8.32 -3.64 -22.41
C ARG A 194 9.48 -4.40 -21.78
N LEU A 195 9.49 -4.53 -20.44
CA LEU A 195 10.51 -5.30 -19.71
C LEU A 195 10.50 -6.76 -20.13
N GLY A 196 9.31 -7.38 -20.29
CA GLY A 196 9.19 -8.75 -20.78
C GLY A 196 9.81 -8.93 -22.17
N ARG A 197 9.64 -7.97 -23.08
CA ARG A 197 10.30 -8.00 -24.41
C ARG A 197 11.81 -7.83 -24.32
N GLU A 198 12.29 -6.94 -23.46
CA GLU A 198 13.72 -6.72 -23.23
C GLU A 198 14.40 -7.97 -22.65
N PHE A 199 13.80 -8.58 -21.63
CA PHE A 199 14.30 -9.83 -21.04
C PHE A 199 14.18 -11.05 -21.97
N ALA A 200 13.23 -11.07 -22.89
CA ALA A 200 13.11 -12.13 -23.90
C ALA A 200 14.11 -11.95 -25.06
N ALA A 201 14.57 -10.72 -25.31
CA ALA A 201 15.57 -10.43 -26.33
C ALA A 201 16.98 -10.88 -25.90
N ASP A 202 17.28 -10.85 -24.60
CA ASP A 202 18.51 -11.39 -24.03
C ASP A 202 18.39 -12.91 -23.84
N SER A 203 19.09 -13.68 -24.68
CA SER A 203 19.13 -15.14 -24.52
C SER A 203 20.00 -15.49 -23.31
N VAL A 204 19.38 -16.06 -22.27
CA VAL A 204 20.05 -16.49 -21.03
C VAL A 204 21.22 -17.45 -21.33
N VAL A 205 21.14 -18.18 -22.44
CA VAL A 205 22.16 -19.11 -22.93
C VAL A 205 23.51 -18.42 -23.22
N GLN A 206 23.50 -17.14 -23.59
CA GLN A 206 24.72 -16.37 -23.86
C GLN A 206 25.54 -16.07 -22.60
N HIS A 207 24.91 -16.13 -21.42
CA HIS A 207 25.57 -15.91 -20.13
C HIS A 207 26.04 -17.19 -19.44
N LEU A 208 25.78 -18.36 -20.03
CA LEU A 208 26.34 -19.63 -19.55
C LEU A 208 27.85 -19.69 -19.82
N ASP A 209 28.57 -20.34 -18.91
CA ASP A 209 29.94 -20.75 -19.14
C ASP A 209 29.99 -21.88 -20.19
N ASP A 210 31.17 -22.07 -20.80
CA ASP A 210 31.33 -22.97 -21.95
C ASP A 210 30.96 -24.42 -21.59
N GLU A 211 31.28 -24.88 -20.38
CA GLU A 211 30.91 -26.22 -19.92
C GLU A 211 29.40 -26.43 -19.85
N SER A 212 28.65 -25.45 -19.30
CA SER A 212 27.20 -25.54 -19.23
C SER A 212 26.53 -25.46 -20.60
N ARG A 213 27.12 -24.72 -21.55
CA ARG A 213 26.63 -24.64 -22.93
C ARG A 213 26.77 -25.99 -23.64
N THR A 214 27.93 -26.63 -23.54
CA THR A 214 28.15 -27.97 -24.13
C THR A 214 27.20 -29.01 -23.56
N ARG A 215 26.89 -28.95 -22.26
CA ARG A 215 25.89 -29.85 -21.64
C ARG A 215 24.47 -29.61 -22.16
N LEU A 216 24.11 -28.36 -22.46
CA LEU A 216 22.81 -28.03 -23.04
C LEU A 216 22.70 -28.54 -24.49
N GLU A 217 23.77 -28.45 -25.26
CA GLU A 217 23.86 -28.99 -26.63
C GLU A 217 23.75 -30.53 -26.64
N GLN A 218 24.44 -31.20 -25.70
CA GLN A 218 24.32 -32.65 -25.51
C GLN A 218 22.89 -33.05 -25.16
N LEU A 219 22.23 -32.32 -24.26
CA LEU A 219 20.85 -32.56 -23.90
C LEU A 219 19.90 -32.36 -25.10
N ASP A 220 20.15 -31.36 -25.95
CA ASP A 220 19.37 -31.15 -27.17
C ASP A 220 19.53 -32.32 -28.14
N GLN A 221 20.75 -32.83 -28.27
CA GLN A 221 21.06 -34.00 -29.10
C GLN A 221 20.33 -35.27 -28.60
N ASP A 222 20.30 -35.50 -27.29
CA ASP A 222 19.53 -36.59 -26.68
C ASP A 222 18.02 -36.46 -26.96
N PHE A 223 17.49 -35.23 -27.00
CA PHE A 223 16.08 -34.97 -27.32
C PHE A 223 15.79 -35.29 -28.79
N VAL A 224 16.69 -34.93 -29.71
CA VAL A 224 16.60 -35.28 -31.13
C VAL A 224 16.58 -36.80 -31.32
N GLU A 225 17.49 -37.52 -30.66
CA GLU A 225 17.57 -38.99 -30.74
C GLU A 225 16.28 -39.67 -30.26
N ARG A 226 15.58 -39.07 -29.29
CA ARG A 226 14.32 -39.59 -28.71
C ARG A 226 13.06 -39.06 -29.40
N GLN A 227 13.19 -38.34 -30.51
CA GLN A 227 12.06 -37.69 -31.21
C GLN A 227 11.25 -36.73 -30.32
N LEU A 228 11.91 -36.10 -29.36
CA LEU A 228 11.33 -35.08 -28.48
C LEU A 228 11.48 -33.68 -29.11
N PRO A 229 10.71 -32.68 -28.62
CA PRO A 229 10.88 -31.29 -29.05
C PRO A 229 12.31 -30.80 -28.84
N ASN A 230 12.98 -30.39 -29.93
CA ASN A 230 14.38 -29.96 -29.96
C ASN A 230 14.50 -28.43 -30.04
N GLN A 231 15.72 -27.91 -30.14
CA GLN A 231 16.06 -26.48 -29.97
C GLN A 231 15.85 -26.02 -28.52
N LEU A 232 16.40 -26.79 -27.59
CA LEU A 232 16.38 -26.46 -26.17
C LEU A 232 17.09 -25.12 -25.92
N GLY A 233 16.41 -24.25 -25.17
CA GLY A 233 16.92 -22.94 -24.81
C GLY A 233 16.51 -22.56 -23.40
N LEU A 234 17.25 -21.63 -22.81
CA LEU A 234 16.90 -21.01 -21.54
C LEU A 234 16.22 -19.68 -21.80
N ALA A 235 15.01 -19.54 -21.27
CA ALA A 235 14.24 -18.30 -21.30
C ALA A 235 13.78 -17.95 -19.88
N VAL A 236 13.58 -16.66 -19.62
CA VAL A 236 12.98 -16.22 -18.36
C VAL A 236 11.49 -16.61 -18.36
N THR A 237 11.13 -17.61 -17.57
CA THR A 237 9.73 -18.08 -17.44
C THR A 237 9.08 -17.48 -16.19
N GLY A 238 7.82 -17.04 -16.31
CA GLY A 238 7.03 -16.57 -15.17
C GLY A 238 6.10 -17.68 -14.70
N GLY A 239 6.30 -18.20 -13.48
CA GLY A 239 5.36 -19.12 -12.86
C GLY A 239 4.07 -18.43 -12.41
N ALA A 240 2.99 -19.19 -12.22
CA ALA A 240 1.76 -18.68 -11.62
C ALA A 240 2.06 -18.10 -10.22
N GLY A 241 1.91 -16.79 -10.06
CA GLY A 241 2.06 -16.09 -8.77
C GLY A 241 3.38 -15.37 -8.53
N GLN A 242 4.44 -15.60 -9.33
CA GLN A 242 5.68 -14.83 -9.26
C GLN A 242 6.03 -14.23 -10.63
N SER A 243 5.66 -12.96 -10.82
CA SER A 243 6.04 -12.22 -12.03
C SER A 243 7.53 -11.84 -11.98
N ILE A 244 8.24 -11.88 -13.10
CA ILE A 244 9.64 -11.39 -13.24
C ILE A 244 9.81 -9.98 -12.66
N ASN A 245 8.79 -9.13 -12.82
CA ASN A 245 8.77 -7.77 -12.25
C ASN A 245 8.88 -7.75 -10.71
N ALA A 246 8.57 -8.85 -10.02
CA ALA A 246 8.75 -8.97 -8.57
C ALA A 246 10.23 -8.99 -8.15
N LEU A 247 11.16 -9.21 -9.10
CA LEU A 247 12.60 -9.08 -8.89
C LEU A 247 13.07 -7.61 -8.98
N ILE A 248 12.24 -6.73 -9.54
CA ILE A 248 12.54 -5.31 -9.67
C ILE A 248 12.04 -4.61 -8.42
N GLY A 249 12.98 -4.15 -7.61
CA GLY A 249 12.72 -3.39 -6.39
C GLY A 249 13.22 -1.96 -6.48
N LEU A 250 12.65 -1.10 -5.65
CA LEU A 250 13.23 0.21 -5.34
C LEU A 250 14.67 0.00 -4.84
N THR A 251 15.62 0.80 -5.29
CA THR A 251 17.00 0.81 -4.79
C THR A 251 17.47 2.24 -4.58
N ALA A 252 18.44 2.46 -3.70
CA ALA A 252 19.08 3.76 -3.53
C ALA A 252 20.61 3.64 -3.56
N VAL A 253 21.30 4.74 -3.86
CA VAL A 253 22.76 4.79 -3.86
C VAL A 253 23.25 5.17 -2.46
N LYS A 254 24.04 4.30 -1.85
CA LYS A 254 24.74 4.56 -0.57
C LYS A 254 26.21 4.25 -0.75
N LYS A 255 27.09 5.22 -0.45
CA LYS A 255 28.55 5.07 -0.59
C LYS A 255 28.98 4.48 -1.96
N ARG A 256 28.45 5.03 -3.06
CA ARG A 256 28.69 4.60 -4.46
C ARG A 256 28.28 3.15 -4.79
N ARG A 257 27.49 2.47 -3.95
CA ARG A 257 26.87 1.18 -4.26
C ARG A 257 25.35 1.34 -4.35
N ARG A 258 24.72 0.66 -5.30
CA ARG A 258 23.26 0.49 -5.34
C ARG A 258 22.87 -0.54 -4.29
N VAL A 259 21.93 -0.18 -3.42
CA VAL A 259 21.57 -0.94 -2.24
C VAL A 259 20.05 -0.98 -2.15
N ALA A 260 19.50 -2.16 -1.85
CA ALA A 260 18.06 -2.32 -1.62
C ALA A 260 17.64 -1.66 -0.28
N PRO A 261 16.39 -1.15 -0.16
CA PRO A 261 15.83 -0.51 1.03
C PRO A 261 16.03 -1.30 2.34
N CYS A 262 15.99 -2.63 2.28
CA CYS A 262 16.26 -3.51 3.42
C CYS A 262 17.66 -3.32 4.03
N HIS A 263 18.64 -2.92 3.23
CA HIS A 263 20.02 -2.66 3.64
C HIS A 263 20.30 -1.18 3.96
N LEU A 264 19.29 -0.30 3.81
CA LEU A 264 19.38 1.11 4.17
C LEU A 264 19.07 1.40 5.65
N GLY A 265 18.69 0.38 6.43
CA GLY A 265 18.34 0.52 7.85
C GLY A 265 16.86 0.81 8.09
N LEU A 266 16.00 0.51 7.11
CA LEU A 266 14.54 0.67 7.21
C LEU A 266 13.84 -0.54 7.88
N ARG A 267 14.60 -1.44 8.53
CA ARG A 267 14.08 -2.55 9.36
C ARG A 267 14.50 -2.37 10.82
N HIS A 268 13.66 -2.86 11.72
CA HIS A 268 14.01 -3.03 13.12
C HIS A 268 15.11 -4.12 13.25
N PRO A 269 16.11 -3.96 14.13
CA PRO A 269 17.29 -4.85 14.20
C PRO A 269 17.02 -6.32 14.57
N SER A 270 15.78 -6.71 14.84
CA SER A 270 15.40 -8.04 15.34
C SER A 270 15.14 -9.10 14.26
N SER A 271 15.11 -8.72 12.97
CA SER A 271 14.75 -9.63 11.89
C SER A 271 15.99 -9.94 11.05
N GLY A 272 16.60 -11.09 11.36
CA GLY A 272 17.87 -11.53 10.79
C GLY A 272 17.84 -11.59 9.26
N CYS A 273 18.73 -10.83 8.62
CA CYS A 273 19.08 -11.09 7.23
C CYS A 273 19.87 -12.41 7.17
N ILE A 274 19.34 -13.42 6.49
CA ILE A 274 20.17 -14.48 5.92
C ILE A 274 20.92 -13.84 4.74
N GLY A 275 21.96 -13.08 5.08
CA GLY A 275 22.97 -12.68 4.13
C GLY A 275 23.96 -13.83 4.02
N HIS A 276 24.10 -14.41 2.83
CA HIS A 276 25.25 -15.25 2.50
C HIS A 276 26.54 -14.50 2.86
N ARG A 277 27.12 -14.81 4.02
CA ARG A 277 28.52 -14.54 4.32
C ARG A 277 29.30 -15.36 3.30
N ARG A 278 29.81 -14.70 2.26
CA ARG A 278 30.86 -15.28 1.41
C ARG A 278 32.01 -15.67 2.33
N LEU A 279 32.17 -16.97 2.50
CA LEU A 279 33.42 -17.61 2.91
C LEU A 279 34.50 -17.16 1.92
N LEU A 280 35.45 -16.36 2.40
CA LEU A 280 36.79 -16.30 1.83
C LEU A 280 37.72 -16.80 2.93
N ALA A 281 38.07 -18.07 2.83
CA ALA A 281 39.07 -18.73 3.64
C ALA A 281 40.42 -18.73 2.90
N GLY A 282 41.47 -18.33 3.61
CA GLY A 282 42.88 -18.66 3.38
C GLY A 282 43.68 -17.64 2.57
N ARG A 283 44.92 -17.26 2.91
CA ARG A 283 45.94 -17.56 3.97
C ARG A 283 47.10 -16.53 3.71
N PRO A 284 48.30 -16.62 4.34
CA PRO A 284 48.67 -16.55 5.75
C PRO A 284 49.72 -15.42 6.02
N SER A 285 50.11 -15.27 7.29
CA SER A 285 51.42 -14.82 7.85
C SER A 285 52.26 -13.78 7.07
N ASP A 286 52.55 -12.64 7.70
CA ASP A 286 53.91 -12.31 8.14
C ASP A 286 53.93 -10.99 8.92
N TYR A 287 54.37 -11.07 10.18
CA TYR A 287 54.83 -9.94 10.98
C TYR A 287 56.35 -10.00 11.04
N PRO A 288 57.05 -8.89 10.80
CA PRO A 288 58.30 -8.67 11.52
C PRO A 288 58.25 -7.35 12.30
N ARG A 289 58.52 -7.54 13.61
CA ARG A 289 59.10 -6.63 14.63
C ARG A 289 58.48 -5.24 14.82
#